data_AF-A0A2I1K2B5-F1
#
_entry.id   AF-A0A2I1K2B5-F1
#
_cell.length_a   1.000
_cell.length_b   1.000
_cell.length_c   1.000
_cell.angle_alpha   90.00
_cell.angle_beta   90.00
_cell.angle_gamma   90.00
#
_symmetry.space_group_name_H-M   'P 1'
#
loop_
_entity.id
_entity.type
_entity.pdbx_description
1 polymer ?
#
loop_
_entity_poly.entity_id
_entity_poly.type
_entity_poly.pdbx_seq_one_letter_code
_entity_poly.pdbx_strand_id
1 'polypeptide(L)'
;MKKLLLMLIFVCLFNSHSAVAYGLELTDYEALITSSQNIKPTELSSGEWIVGEDIEPGRYNIKPSDEEDSGNIMINQKDKSSLLLNEVLGFNHFGGVEQIRVYLTGGEKIEIIGLDSVTFTPVGPEEKHEEIHAGFWIVGIDVEPGTYIATTEKEQSGNVFVTDKDGYLVTTEILGENMFRGVDQMELKLEEGYKIDVSNLSNVYLNKK
;
A
#
# COMPACT_ATOMS: atom_id res chain seq x y z
N MET A 1 -5.15 27.20 19.03
CA MET A 1 -5.32 26.26 17.90
C MET A 1 -4.57 26.78 16.67
N LYS A 2 -3.24 26.70 16.62
CA LYS A 2 -2.43 27.10 15.44
C LYS A 2 -1.13 26.30 15.29
N LYS A 3 -0.91 25.26 16.10
CA LYS A 3 0.31 24.43 16.07
C LYS A 3 0.11 23.04 15.44
N LEU A 4 -1.14 22.61 15.20
CA LEU A 4 -1.42 21.28 14.63
C LEU A 4 -1.39 21.28 13.08
N LEU A 5 -1.66 22.42 12.46
CA LEU A 5 -1.79 22.53 10.99
C LEU A 5 -0.43 22.47 10.25
N LEU A 6 0.68 22.74 10.93
CA LEU A 6 2.01 22.76 10.31
C LEU A 6 2.70 21.40 10.31
N MET A 7 2.21 20.43 11.10
CA MET A 7 2.81 19.10 11.20
C MET A 7 2.26 18.12 10.14
N LEU A 8 1.00 18.27 9.70
CA LEU A 8 0.43 17.44 8.62
C LEU A 8 1.06 17.74 7.25
N ILE A 9 1.37 19.01 6.95
CA ILE A 9 1.90 19.40 5.64
C ILE A 9 3.30 18.81 5.37
N PHE A 10 4.05 18.42 6.40
CA PHE A 10 5.39 17.87 6.25
C PHE A 10 5.42 16.35 6.03
N VAL A 11 4.34 15.62 6.33
CA VAL A 11 4.27 14.16 6.17
C VAL A 11 3.99 13.77 4.71
N CYS A 12 3.16 14.54 3.99
CA CYS A 12 2.79 14.24 2.61
C CYS A 12 3.97 14.22 1.61
N LEU A 13 5.10 14.85 1.94
CA LEU A 13 6.28 14.90 1.06
C LEU A 13 7.22 13.68 1.21
N PHE A 14 6.99 12.81 2.20
CA PHE A 14 7.83 11.64 2.48
C PHE A 14 6.99 10.40 2.85
N ASN A 15 5.88 10.15 2.16
CA ASN A 15 5.36 8.78 2.07
C ASN A 15 6.30 8.01 1.14
N SER A 16 7.49 7.72 1.66
CA SER A 16 8.51 6.92 1.01
C SER A 16 8.31 5.49 1.47
N HIS A 17 7.71 4.67 0.63
CA HIS A 17 7.93 3.26 0.75
C HIS A 17 9.40 3.00 0.44
N SER A 18 10.11 2.30 1.33
CA SER A 18 11.37 1.69 0.89
C SER A 18 10.99 0.58 -0.07
N ALA A 19 11.41 0.72 -1.33
CA ALA A 19 11.28 -0.29 -2.37
C ALA A 19 12.01 -1.62 -2.06
N VAL A 20 12.50 -1.79 -0.83
CA VAL A 20 12.85 -3.08 -0.24
C VAL A 20 11.54 -3.80 0.05
N ALA A 21 10.86 -4.20 -1.03
CA ALA A 21 9.98 -5.32 -0.95
C ALA A 21 10.77 -6.44 -0.29
N TYR A 22 10.17 -7.03 0.74
CA TYR A 22 10.65 -8.25 1.38
C TYR A 22 11.30 -9.12 0.30
N GLY A 23 12.55 -9.58 0.53
CA GLY A 23 13.30 -10.44 -0.40
C GLY A 23 12.68 -11.84 -0.52
N LEU A 24 11.37 -11.87 -0.66
CA LEU A 24 10.47 -12.98 -0.84
C LEU A 24 10.43 -13.35 -2.30
N GLU A 25 10.37 -14.65 -2.51
CA GLU A 25 10.07 -15.26 -3.79
C GLU A 25 8.54 -15.29 -3.98
N LEU A 26 8.08 -15.49 -5.22
CA LEU A 26 6.64 -15.60 -5.54
C LEU A 26 5.92 -16.64 -4.68
N THR A 27 6.57 -17.77 -4.39
CA THR A 27 6.00 -18.84 -3.56
C THR A 27 5.73 -18.41 -2.12
N ASP A 28 6.48 -17.45 -1.58
CA ASP A 28 6.24 -16.95 -0.23
C ASP A 28 4.98 -16.09 -0.19
N TYR A 29 4.76 -15.28 -1.24
CA TYR A 29 3.52 -14.51 -1.40
C TYR A 29 2.30 -15.44 -1.56
N GLU A 30 2.41 -16.49 -2.36
CA GLU A 30 1.36 -17.50 -2.51
C GLU A 30 1.04 -18.20 -1.18
N ALA A 31 2.05 -18.47 -0.35
CA ALA A 31 1.85 -19.05 0.97
C ALA A 31 1.07 -18.11 1.90
N LEU A 32 1.38 -16.81 1.90
CA LEU A 32 0.63 -15.79 2.65
C LEU A 32 -0.82 -15.67 2.17
N ILE A 33 -1.05 -15.74 0.86
CA ILE A 33 -2.40 -15.68 0.29
C ILE A 33 -3.22 -16.91 0.70
N THR A 34 -2.59 -18.09 0.63
CA THR A 34 -3.23 -19.35 1.03
C THR A 34 -3.58 -19.37 2.51
N SER A 35 -2.68 -18.89 3.39
CA SER A 35 -2.98 -18.81 4.82
C SER A 35 -4.13 -17.85 5.11
N SER A 36 -4.17 -16.71 4.41
CA SER A 36 -5.17 -15.66 4.58
C SER A 36 -6.62 -16.12 4.40
N GLN A 37 -6.88 -17.16 3.60
CA GLN A 37 -8.23 -17.70 3.40
C GLN A 37 -8.91 -18.15 4.71
N ASN A 38 -8.13 -18.51 5.73
CA ASN A 38 -8.65 -19.07 6.98
C ASN A 38 -8.59 -18.08 8.15
N ILE A 39 -8.06 -16.88 7.92
CA ILE A 39 -7.92 -15.85 8.94
C ILE A 39 -9.24 -15.09 9.07
N LYS A 40 -9.59 -14.67 10.28
CA LYS A 40 -10.73 -13.79 10.51
C LYS A 40 -10.29 -12.32 10.43
N PRO A 41 -11.17 -11.41 10.00
CA PRO A 41 -10.90 -9.98 10.12
C PRO A 41 -10.49 -9.61 11.54
N THR A 42 -9.51 -8.73 11.65
CA THR A 42 -8.98 -8.22 12.93
C THR A 42 -9.14 -6.71 12.95
N GLU A 43 -9.61 -6.17 14.07
CA GLU A 43 -9.70 -4.73 14.27
C GLU A 43 -8.63 -4.30 15.28
N LEU A 44 -7.85 -3.28 14.91
CA LEU A 44 -6.82 -2.68 15.75
C LEU A 44 -7.10 -1.18 15.87
N SER A 45 -6.89 -0.62 17.06
CA SER A 45 -7.02 0.82 17.29
C SER A 45 -5.65 1.51 17.25
N SER A 46 -5.63 2.83 17.45
CA SER A 46 -4.37 3.58 17.64
C SER A 46 -3.47 2.92 18.70
N GLY A 47 -2.20 2.68 18.34
CA GLY A 47 -1.24 1.93 19.16
C GLY A 47 -0.08 1.35 18.35
N GLU A 48 0.77 0.58 19.03
CA GLU A 48 1.81 -0.27 18.42
C GLU A 48 1.37 -1.74 18.50
N TRP A 49 1.50 -2.45 17.38
CA TRP A 49 1.08 -3.86 17.22
C TRP A 49 2.17 -4.65 16.51
N ILE A 50 2.19 -5.97 16.74
CA ILE A 50 3.19 -6.88 16.18
C ILE A 50 2.49 -7.98 15.37
N VAL A 51 2.90 -8.13 14.10
CA VAL A 51 2.45 -9.24 13.25
C VAL A 51 2.98 -10.57 13.81
N GLY A 52 2.10 -11.56 13.95
CA GLY A 52 2.35 -12.83 14.61
C GLY A 52 2.03 -12.85 16.11
N GLU A 53 1.75 -11.70 16.72
CA GLU A 53 1.29 -11.59 18.12
C GLU A 53 -0.12 -11.03 18.20
N ASP A 54 -0.34 -9.85 17.62
CA ASP A 54 -1.63 -9.13 17.68
C ASP A 54 -2.49 -9.35 16.43
N ILE A 55 -1.87 -9.65 15.30
CA ILE A 55 -2.51 -9.98 14.02
C ILE A 55 -1.73 -11.12 13.34
N GLU A 56 -2.41 -12.09 12.76
CA GLU A 56 -1.73 -13.20 12.06
C GLU A 56 -0.97 -12.71 10.81
N PRO A 57 0.11 -13.39 10.38
CA PRO A 57 0.73 -13.14 9.08
C PRO A 57 -0.21 -13.48 7.92
N GLY A 58 -0.24 -12.64 6.90
CA GLY A 58 -1.14 -12.80 5.76
C GLY A 58 -1.15 -11.60 4.81
N ARG A 59 -2.04 -11.66 3.83
CA ARG A 59 -2.38 -10.57 2.91
C ARG A 59 -3.66 -9.90 3.38
N TYR A 60 -3.64 -8.58 3.47
CA TYR A 60 -4.76 -7.81 4.01
C TYR A 60 -5.10 -6.62 3.12
N ASN A 61 -6.39 -6.33 3.03
CA ASN A 61 -6.86 -4.98 2.75
C ASN A 61 -7.14 -4.30 4.09
N ILE A 62 -6.55 -3.13 4.29
CA ILE A 62 -6.63 -2.33 5.53
C ILE A 62 -7.43 -1.08 5.24
N LYS A 63 -8.42 -0.78 6.08
CA LYS A 63 -9.23 0.44 5.99
C LYS A 63 -9.63 0.96 7.38
N PRO A 64 -9.93 2.26 7.53
CA PRO A 64 -10.67 2.74 8.70
C PRO A 64 -11.98 1.96 8.85
N SER A 65 -12.37 1.66 10.10
CA SER A 65 -13.64 0.99 10.37
C SER A 65 -14.84 1.94 10.21
N ASP A 66 -14.61 3.25 10.37
CA ASP A 66 -15.56 4.33 10.08
C ASP A 66 -15.00 5.17 8.90
N GLU A 67 -15.84 5.44 7.90
CA GLU A 67 -15.44 6.15 6.66
C GLU A 67 -15.12 7.63 6.91
N GLU A 68 -15.61 8.21 8.00
CA GLU A 68 -15.33 9.59 8.40
C GLU A 68 -14.02 9.70 9.20
N ASP A 69 -13.47 8.58 9.66
CA ASP A 69 -12.24 8.53 10.44
C ASP A 69 -11.01 8.70 9.53
N SER A 70 -9.97 9.34 10.05
CA SER A 70 -8.70 9.49 9.35
C SER A 70 -7.53 9.52 10.31
N GLY A 71 -6.44 8.87 9.89
CA GLY A 71 -5.19 8.87 10.62
C GLY A 71 -4.10 8.20 9.82
N ASN A 72 -2.99 7.87 10.48
CA ASN A 72 -1.80 7.37 9.83
C ASN A 72 -1.51 5.93 10.24
N ILE A 73 -1.12 5.11 9.27
CA ILE A 73 -0.59 3.77 9.52
C ILE A 73 0.85 3.69 9.01
N MET A 74 1.74 3.17 9.85
CA MET A 74 3.12 2.88 9.49
C MET A 74 3.41 1.41 9.74
N ILE A 75 4.11 0.78 8.81
CA ILE A 75 4.58 -0.61 8.95
C ILE A 75 6.08 -0.60 8.79
N ASN A 76 6.78 -1.11 9.80
CA ASN A 76 8.23 -1.21 9.83
C ASN A 76 8.66 -2.67 9.82
N GLN A 77 9.85 -2.94 9.27
CA GLN A 77 10.52 -4.23 9.44
C GLN A 77 10.67 -4.57 10.94
N LYS A 78 10.80 -5.86 11.24
CA LYS A 78 10.84 -6.40 12.61
C LYS A 78 11.86 -5.71 13.52
N ASP A 79 13.03 -5.37 12.99
CA ASP A 79 14.12 -4.70 13.69
C ASP A 79 14.03 -3.16 13.67
N LYS A 80 12.95 -2.59 13.10
CA LYS A 80 12.76 -1.16 12.84
C LYS A 80 13.86 -0.54 11.96
N SER A 81 14.61 -1.33 11.18
CA SER A 81 15.68 -0.79 10.35
C SER A 81 15.16 0.00 9.14
N SER A 82 13.95 -0.34 8.68
CA SER A 82 13.37 0.20 7.46
C SER A 82 11.86 0.38 7.59
N LEU A 83 11.38 1.54 7.15
CA LEU A 83 9.97 1.82 6.93
C LEU A 83 9.53 1.12 5.65
N LEU A 84 8.56 0.23 5.78
CA LEU A 84 7.98 -0.50 4.66
C LEU A 84 6.84 0.30 4.06
N LEU A 85 5.91 0.77 4.90
CA LEU A 85 4.74 1.51 4.50
C LEU A 85 4.50 2.69 5.43
N ASN A 86 4.08 3.82 4.88
CA ASN A 86 3.57 4.98 5.61
C ASN A 86 2.47 5.64 4.78
N GLU A 87 1.24 5.53 5.25
CA GLU A 87 0.07 6.02 4.53
C GLU A 87 -0.92 6.66 5.49
N VAL A 88 -1.58 7.71 4.98
CA VAL A 88 -2.74 8.29 5.63
C VAL A 88 -3.96 7.51 5.18
N LEU A 89 -4.63 6.85 6.11
CA LEU A 89 -5.90 6.18 5.88
C LEU A 89 -7.06 7.14 6.12
N GLY A 90 -8.09 7.04 5.29
CA GLY A 90 -9.33 7.79 5.46
C GLY A 90 -9.26 9.26 5.01
N PHE A 91 -10.41 9.93 5.12
CA PHE A 91 -10.74 11.29 4.63
C PHE A 91 -9.87 11.88 3.50
N ASN A 92 -10.41 11.74 2.28
CA ASN A 92 -9.93 12.16 0.95
C ASN A 92 -9.43 13.61 0.74
N HIS A 93 -9.51 14.51 1.75
CA HIS A 93 -9.19 15.93 1.57
C HIS A 93 -7.70 16.30 1.74
N PHE A 94 -6.83 15.35 2.10
CA PHE A 94 -5.40 15.61 2.34
C PHE A 94 -4.47 14.50 1.82
N GLY A 95 -4.88 13.81 0.75
CA GLY A 95 -4.10 12.72 0.17
C GLY A 95 -4.15 11.40 0.96
N GLY A 96 -5.15 11.26 1.84
CA GLY A 96 -5.46 9.97 2.45
C GLY A 96 -6.12 9.02 1.46
N VAL A 97 -5.92 7.73 1.69
CA VAL A 97 -6.41 6.64 0.84
C VAL A 97 -7.49 5.83 1.57
N GLU A 98 -8.47 5.34 0.81
CA GLU A 98 -9.62 4.62 1.38
C GLU A 98 -9.24 3.23 1.90
N GLN A 99 -8.25 2.60 1.25
CA GLN A 99 -7.75 1.28 1.62
C GLN A 99 -6.32 1.09 1.14
N ILE A 100 -5.63 0.15 1.80
CA ILE A 100 -4.27 -0.23 1.48
C ILE A 100 -4.18 -1.75 1.38
N ARG A 101 -3.46 -2.26 0.39
CA ARG A 101 -3.10 -3.68 0.30
C ARG A 101 -1.72 -3.94 0.86
N VAL A 102 -1.59 -4.92 1.76
CA VAL A 102 -0.30 -5.31 2.32
C VAL A 102 -0.11 -6.81 2.38
N TYR A 103 1.17 -7.22 2.38
CA TYR A 103 1.63 -8.56 2.72
C TYR A 103 2.45 -8.46 4.01
N LEU A 104 2.08 -9.24 5.02
CA LEU A 104 2.68 -9.25 6.35
C LEU A 104 3.26 -10.64 6.62
N THR A 105 4.58 -10.73 6.83
CA THR A 105 5.31 -12.00 6.92
C THR A 105 5.46 -12.52 8.36
N GLY A 106 5.39 -11.63 9.34
CA GLY A 106 5.59 -11.94 10.75
C GLY A 106 6.71 -11.12 11.37
N GLY A 107 6.40 -10.49 12.50
CA GLY A 107 7.32 -9.69 13.31
C GLY A 107 7.39 -8.22 12.90
N GLU A 108 6.81 -7.81 11.77
CA GLU A 108 6.65 -6.39 11.44
C GLU A 108 5.92 -5.65 12.55
N LYS A 109 6.27 -4.38 12.70
CA LYS A 109 5.65 -3.50 13.70
C LYS A 109 4.72 -2.53 12.99
N ILE A 110 3.46 -2.55 13.39
CA ILE A 110 2.41 -1.69 12.89
C ILE A 110 2.20 -0.58 13.93
N GLU A 111 2.27 0.67 13.50
CA GLU A 111 1.92 1.83 14.31
C GLU A 111 0.71 2.52 13.69
N ILE A 112 -0.36 2.66 14.48
CA ILE A 112 -1.61 3.31 14.08
C ILE A 112 -1.77 4.58 14.92
N ILE A 113 -2.01 5.72 14.26
CA ILE A 113 -2.10 7.02 14.92
C ILE A 113 -3.37 7.73 14.47
N GLY A 114 -4.22 8.11 15.42
CA GLY A 114 -5.36 9.00 15.18
C GLY A 114 -6.61 8.31 14.64
N LEU A 115 -6.66 6.98 14.65
CA LEU A 115 -7.83 6.18 14.26
C LEU A 115 -8.38 5.41 15.46
N ASP A 116 -9.69 5.43 15.66
CA ASP A 116 -10.35 4.71 16.76
C ASP A 116 -10.41 3.20 16.47
N SER A 117 -10.60 2.81 15.20
CA SER A 117 -10.55 1.43 14.75
C SER A 117 -10.13 1.33 13.28
N VAL A 118 -9.28 0.37 12.97
CA VAL A 118 -8.80 0.01 11.64
C VAL A 118 -9.08 -1.47 11.43
N THR A 119 -9.80 -1.80 10.36
CA THR A 119 -10.12 -3.17 10.00
C THR A 119 -9.07 -3.74 9.05
N PHE A 120 -8.45 -4.84 9.46
CA PHE A 120 -7.59 -5.68 8.65
C PHE A 120 -8.42 -6.86 8.13
N THR A 121 -8.82 -6.78 6.86
CA THR A 121 -9.59 -7.85 6.20
C THR A 121 -8.64 -8.76 5.44
N PRO A 122 -8.51 -10.05 5.82
CA PRO A 122 -7.63 -10.96 5.11
C PRO A 122 -8.15 -11.24 3.69
N VAL A 123 -7.24 -11.34 2.74
CA VAL A 123 -7.55 -11.52 1.31
C VAL A 123 -6.91 -12.80 0.81
N GLY A 124 -7.72 -13.84 0.61
CA GLY A 124 -7.32 -15.07 -0.07
C GLY A 124 -7.13 -14.89 -1.59
N PRO A 125 -6.89 -15.97 -2.34
CA PRO A 125 -6.78 -15.95 -3.80
C PRO A 125 -7.97 -15.27 -4.46
N GLU A 126 -7.68 -14.51 -5.50
CA GLU A 126 -8.65 -13.77 -6.30
C GLU A 126 -8.13 -13.65 -7.75
N GLU A 127 -9.00 -13.18 -8.63
CA GLU A 127 -8.62 -12.88 -10.01
C GLU A 127 -7.64 -11.70 -10.07
N LYS A 128 -6.83 -11.65 -11.13
CA LYS A 128 -5.90 -10.53 -11.33
C LYS A 128 -6.64 -9.25 -11.70
N HIS A 129 -6.09 -8.13 -11.27
CA HIS A 129 -6.73 -6.82 -11.33
C HIS A 129 -6.15 -5.95 -12.45
N GLU A 130 -7.03 -5.14 -13.04
CA GLU A 130 -6.67 -4.00 -13.90
C GLU A 130 -6.92 -2.66 -13.18
N GLU A 131 -7.37 -2.68 -11.94
CA GLU A 131 -7.51 -1.54 -11.05
C GLU A 131 -6.88 -1.91 -9.71
N ILE A 132 -5.88 -1.13 -9.30
CA ILE A 132 -5.17 -1.32 -8.04
C ILE A 132 -5.27 -0.04 -7.21
N HIS A 133 -4.91 -0.11 -5.94
CA HIS A 133 -4.95 1.03 -5.01
C HIS A 133 -3.66 1.09 -4.19
N ALA A 134 -3.57 2.01 -3.22
CA ALA A 134 -2.41 2.12 -2.35
C ALA A 134 -1.98 0.79 -1.72
N GLY A 135 -0.68 0.64 -1.48
CA GLY A 135 -0.04 -0.55 -0.97
C GLY A 135 0.74 -1.35 -2.02
N PHE A 136 0.95 -2.63 -1.75
CA PHE A 136 1.86 -3.51 -2.49
C PHE A 136 1.11 -4.51 -3.38
N TRP A 137 1.54 -4.62 -4.63
CA TRP A 137 0.98 -5.52 -5.63
C TRP A 137 2.09 -6.30 -6.34
N ILE A 138 1.86 -7.58 -6.59
CA ILE A 138 2.86 -8.48 -7.18
C ILE A 138 2.41 -8.91 -8.58
N VAL A 139 3.23 -8.64 -9.59
CA VAL A 139 2.95 -9.02 -10.98
C VAL A 139 3.08 -10.54 -11.12
N GLY A 140 2.09 -11.17 -11.74
CA GLY A 140 1.92 -12.63 -11.79
C GLY A 140 1.01 -13.19 -10.70
N ILE A 141 0.76 -12.43 -9.62
CA ILE A 141 -0.17 -12.79 -8.54
C ILE A 141 -1.39 -11.88 -8.55
N ASP A 142 -1.17 -10.57 -8.42
CA ASP A 142 -2.25 -9.58 -8.34
C ASP A 142 -2.54 -8.93 -9.69
N VAL A 143 -1.55 -8.78 -10.56
CA VAL A 143 -1.67 -8.12 -11.88
C VAL A 143 -1.05 -9.02 -12.94
N GLU A 144 -1.69 -9.17 -14.10
CA GLU A 144 -1.10 -9.93 -15.22
C GLU A 144 0.18 -9.24 -15.74
N PRO A 145 1.22 -10.00 -16.15
CA PRO A 145 2.34 -9.43 -16.88
C PRO A 145 1.86 -8.76 -18.19
N GLY A 146 2.50 -7.65 -18.56
CA GLY A 146 2.12 -6.91 -19.75
C GLY A 146 2.66 -5.48 -19.84
N THR A 147 2.26 -4.80 -20.89
CA THR A 147 2.47 -3.35 -21.04
C THR A 147 1.15 -2.63 -20.82
N TYR A 148 1.17 -1.60 -19.98
CA TYR A 148 -0.01 -0.88 -19.54
C TYR A 148 0.20 0.62 -19.69
N ILE A 149 -0.89 1.35 -19.92
CA ILE A 149 -0.97 2.78 -19.66
C ILE A 149 -1.68 2.95 -18.31
N ALA A 150 -0.92 3.35 -17.30
CA ALA A 150 -1.44 3.62 -15.97
C ALA A 150 -1.99 5.05 -15.89
N THR A 151 -3.19 5.19 -15.33
CA THR A 151 -3.88 6.47 -15.09
C THR A 151 -4.51 6.48 -13.70
N THR A 152 -4.85 7.66 -13.17
CA THR A 152 -5.61 7.80 -11.92
C THR A 152 -6.76 8.80 -12.11
N GLU A 153 -7.59 8.97 -11.08
CA GLU A 153 -8.64 9.99 -11.09
C GLU A 153 -8.06 11.41 -11.08
N LYS A 154 -8.77 12.36 -11.70
CA LYS A 154 -8.27 13.73 -11.93
C LYS A 154 -7.89 14.49 -10.67
N GLU A 155 -8.53 14.17 -9.54
CA GLU A 155 -8.31 14.87 -8.28
C GLU A 155 -7.26 14.19 -7.39
N GLN A 156 -6.67 13.08 -7.85
CA GLN A 156 -5.65 12.35 -7.11
C GLN A 156 -4.25 12.64 -7.64
N SER A 157 -3.26 12.45 -6.78
CA SER A 157 -1.86 12.44 -7.18
C SER A 157 -1.05 11.69 -6.13
N GLY A 158 -0.16 10.82 -6.56
CA GLY A 158 0.66 10.01 -5.67
C GLY A 158 1.72 9.23 -6.41
N ASN A 159 2.54 8.47 -5.69
CA ASN A 159 3.69 7.82 -6.31
C ASN A 159 3.34 6.38 -6.72
N VAL A 160 3.85 6.00 -7.88
CA VAL A 160 3.91 4.62 -8.35
C VAL A 160 5.37 4.24 -8.52
N PHE A 161 5.81 3.25 -7.75
CA PHE A 161 7.14 2.66 -7.85
C PHE A 161 7.03 1.23 -8.35
N VAL A 162 7.95 0.83 -9.22
CA VAL A 162 8.08 -0.55 -9.67
C VAL A 162 9.51 -1.01 -9.47
N THR A 163 9.67 -2.16 -8.81
CA THR A 163 10.95 -2.87 -8.74
C THR A 163 10.88 -4.18 -9.50
N ASP A 164 12.03 -4.61 -10.01
CA ASP A 164 12.18 -5.97 -10.51
C ASP A 164 12.23 -7.00 -9.36
N LYS A 165 12.33 -8.28 -9.74
CA LYS A 165 12.41 -9.41 -8.81
C LYS A 165 13.60 -9.34 -7.85
N ASP A 166 14.69 -8.67 -8.24
CA ASP A 166 15.91 -8.54 -7.45
C ASP A 166 15.89 -7.27 -6.59
N GLY A 167 14.79 -6.50 -6.63
CA GLY A 167 14.57 -5.28 -5.86
C GLY A 167 15.18 -4.02 -6.48
N TYR A 168 15.63 -4.06 -7.74
CA TYR A 168 16.13 -2.87 -8.41
C TYR A 168 14.97 -2.03 -8.95
N LEU A 169 15.07 -0.71 -8.76
CA LEU A 169 14.08 0.23 -9.26
C LEU A 169 14.03 0.21 -10.79
N VAL A 170 12.85 -0.12 -11.33
CA VAL A 170 12.54 -0.11 -12.76
C VAL A 170 11.88 1.21 -13.14
N THR A 171 10.92 1.65 -12.32
CA THR A 171 10.14 2.86 -12.57
C THR A 171 9.85 3.59 -11.26
N THR A 172 9.90 4.92 -11.31
CA THR A 172 9.39 5.81 -10.26
C THR A 172 8.74 7.00 -10.94
N GLU A 173 7.49 7.30 -10.58
CA GLU A 173 6.78 8.46 -11.11
C GLU A 173 5.70 8.91 -10.13
N ILE A 174 5.39 10.20 -10.17
CA ILE A 174 4.19 10.76 -9.55
C ILE A 174 3.08 10.72 -10.61
N LEU A 175 2.06 9.90 -10.38
CA LEU A 175 0.89 9.81 -11.26
C LEU A 175 -0.20 10.76 -10.78
N GLY A 176 -0.79 11.54 -11.69
CA GLY A 176 -1.80 12.57 -11.42
C GLY A 176 -1.21 13.95 -11.15
N GLU A 177 -1.91 15.02 -11.55
CA GLU A 177 -1.40 16.40 -11.53
C GLU A 177 -2.02 17.30 -10.44
N ASN A 178 -3.00 16.81 -9.67
CA ASN A 178 -3.79 17.67 -8.79
C ASN A 178 -3.03 18.17 -7.54
N MET A 179 -2.40 17.26 -6.80
CA MET A 179 -1.70 17.61 -5.54
C MET A 179 -0.20 17.79 -5.73
N PHE A 180 0.40 17.10 -6.70
CA PHE A 180 1.82 17.14 -6.99
C PHE A 180 2.06 17.41 -8.48
N ARG A 181 3.28 17.82 -8.85
CA ARG A 181 3.68 17.98 -10.26
C ARG A 181 4.01 16.62 -10.89
N GLY A 182 2.99 15.76 -11.02
CA GLY A 182 3.08 14.46 -11.66
C GLY A 182 2.79 14.49 -13.15
N VAL A 183 2.49 13.32 -13.71
CA VAL A 183 2.06 13.09 -15.09
C VAL A 183 0.64 12.55 -15.12
N ASP A 184 -0.15 12.92 -16.13
CA ASP A 184 -1.52 12.39 -16.31
C ASP A 184 -1.58 10.87 -16.54
N GLN A 185 -0.55 10.31 -17.17
CA GLN A 185 -0.45 8.89 -17.48
C GLN A 185 1.02 8.45 -17.60
N MET A 186 1.28 7.17 -17.39
CA MET A 186 2.61 6.57 -17.55
C MET A 186 2.54 5.19 -18.21
N GLU A 187 3.55 4.84 -19.02
CA GLU A 187 3.67 3.47 -19.55
C GLU A 187 4.40 2.59 -18.53
N LEU A 188 3.78 1.47 -18.16
CA LEU A 188 4.37 0.46 -17.29
C LEU A 188 4.63 -0.82 -18.09
N LYS A 189 5.86 -1.33 -18.00
CA LYS A 189 6.23 -2.66 -18.51
C LYS A 189 6.46 -3.58 -17.33
N LEU A 190 5.53 -4.49 -17.14
CA LEU A 190 5.41 -5.33 -15.95
C LEU A 190 5.74 -6.78 -16.34
N GLU A 191 6.81 -7.31 -15.75
CA GLU A 191 7.19 -8.72 -15.89
C GLU A 191 6.80 -9.50 -14.63
N GLU A 192 6.60 -10.80 -14.76
CA GLU A 192 6.29 -11.67 -13.63
C GLU A 192 7.34 -11.54 -12.50
N GLY A 193 6.87 -11.44 -11.27
CA GLY A 193 7.72 -11.22 -10.09
C GLY A 193 8.08 -9.75 -9.82
N TYR A 194 7.73 -8.82 -10.72
CA TYR A 194 7.86 -7.39 -10.43
C TYR A 194 6.89 -6.99 -9.33
N LYS A 195 7.26 -5.92 -8.62
CA LYS A 195 6.52 -5.44 -7.46
C LYS A 195 6.14 -4.00 -7.70
N ILE A 196 4.87 -3.69 -7.53
CA ILE A 196 4.28 -2.36 -7.69
C ILE A 196 3.92 -1.85 -6.31
N ASP A 197 4.38 -0.64 -6.03
CA ASP A 197 4.12 0.06 -4.79
C ASP A 197 3.43 1.37 -5.11
N VAL A 198 2.24 1.54 -4.54
CA VAL A 198 1.37 2.68 -4.78
C VAL A 198 1.17 3.43 -3.48
N SER A 199 1.39 4.75 -3.51
CA SER A 199 1.21 5.63 -2.35
C SER A 199 0.34 6.84 -2.67
N ASN A 200 -0.46 7.29 -1.71
CA ASN A 200 -1.36 8.45 -1.85
C ASN A 200 -2.36 8.39 -3.03
N LEU A 201 -2.66 7.19 -3.55
CA LEU A 201 -3.64 6.97 -4.62
C LEU A 201 -4.67 5.95 -4.17
N SER A 202 -5.95 6.34 -4.16
CA SER A 202 -7.04 5.40 -3.90
C SER A 202 -7.29 4.48 -5.10
N ASN A 203 -6.84 4.87 -6.29
CA ASN A 203 -6.94 4.03 -7.48
C ASN A 203 -5.84 4.32 -8.52
N VAL A 204 -5.45 3.26 -9.23
CA VAL A 204 -4.62 3.28 -10.42
C VAL A 204 -5.24 2.30 -11.41
N TYR A 205 -5.68 2.82 -12.56
CA TYR A 205 -6.21 2.02 -13.65
C TYR A 205 -5.07 1.59 -14.57
N LEU A 206 -4.94 0.29 -14.79
CA LEU A 206 -3.95 -0.34 -15.64
C LEU A 206 -4.60 -0.71 -16.98
N ASN A 207 -4.56 0.22 -17.93
CA ASN A 207 -5.15 0.00 -19.25
C ASN A 207 -4.18 -0.79 -20.13
N LYS A 208 -4.51 -2.05 -20.42
CA LYS A 208 -3.64 -2.93 -21.22
C LYS A 208 -3.48 -2.39 -22.64
N LYS A 209 -2.24 -2.44 -23.15
CA LYS A 209 -1.87 -1.98 -24.50
C LYS A 209 -1.96 -3.10 -25.54
#